data_AF-A0A7C2I6Z0-F1
#
_entry.id   AF-A0A7C2I6Z0-F1
#
_cell.length_a   1.000
_cell.length_b   1.000
_cell.length_c   1.000
_cell.angle_alpha   90.00
_cell.angle_beta   90.00
_cell.angle_gamma   90.00
#
_symmetry.space_group_name_H-M   'P 1'
#
loop_
_entity.id
_entity.type
_entity.pdbx_description
1 polymer ?
#
loop_
_entity_poly.entity_id
_entity_poly.type
_entity_poly.pdbx_seq_one_letter_code
_entity_poly.pdbx_strand_id
1 'polypeptide(L)'
;MSCSQTRGATAMPDEIVSPCVKQCQLDASGRYCTGCLRTLAEISGWAAASNAQKQAALQRIASLRRPLPLRELNCGRCGQPFHCGSGGDKGGCWCMALPPLTSADSGDDCLCPACLQQLAAPL
;
A
#
# COMPACT_ATOMS: atom_id res chain seq x y z
N MET A 1 -22.65 -37.84 9.26
CA MET A 1 -22.43 -37.13 7.98
C MET A 1 -21.08 -36.44 8.06
N SER A 2 -20.00 -37.18 7.77
CA SER A 2 -18.65 -36.62 7.63
C SER A 2 -18.43 -36.21 6.18
N CYS A 3 -17.97 -34.99 5.96
CA CYS A 3 -17.22 -34.66 4.77
C CYS A 3 -16.02 -33.81 5.20
N SER A 4 -15.02 -34.51 5.73
CA SER A 4 -13.67 -33.98 5.88
C SER A 4 -13.07 -33.84 4.48
N GLN A 5 -12.72 -32.62 4.07
CA GLN A 5 -11.78 -32.42 2.98
C GLN A 5 -10.88 -31.21 3.25
N THR A 6 -9.89 -31.43 4.10
CA THR A 6 -8.63 -30.71 4.07
C THR A 6 -7.96 -30.96 2.72
N ARG A 7 -7.84 -29.93 1.88
CA ARG A 7 -6.83 -29.90 0.81
C ARG A 7 -5.80 -28.83 1.16
N GLY A 8 -4.63 -29.29 1.58
CA GLY A 8 -3.43 -28.47 1.66
C GLY A 8 -3.06 -27.99 0.27
N ALA A 9 -2.94 -26.68 0.10
CA ALA A 9 -2.40 -26.06 -1.10
C ALA A 9 -0.90 -25.87 -0.89
N THR A 10 -0.10 -26.71 -1.54
CA THR A 10 1.31 -26.43 -1.78
C THR A 10 1.35 -25.23 -2.73
N ALA A 11 1.69 -24.05 -2.20
CA ALA A 11 1.79 -22.82 -2.98
C ALA A 11 2.82 -23.00 -4.10
N MET A 12 2.37 -22.90 -5.35
CA MET A 12 3.26 -22.82 -6.51
C MET A 12 3.82 -21.38 -6.60
N PRO A 13 5.10 -21.20 -6.98
CA PRO A 13 5.79 -19.90 -6.93
C PRO A 13 5.28 -18.83 -7.91
N ASP A 14 4.24 -19.13 -8.70
CA ASP A 14 3.58 -18.20 -9.64
C ASP A 14 2.18 -17.75 -9.16
N GLU A 15 1.83 -17.91 -7.89
CA GLU A 15 0.51 -17.48 -7.43
C GLU A 15 0.43 -15.96 -7.20
N ILE A 16 -0.33 -15.25 -8.03
CA ILE A 16 -0.58 -13.81 -7.84
C ILE A 16 -1.55 -13.59 -6.67
N VAL A 17 -1.03 -12.96 -5.61
CA VAL A 17 -1.75 -12.63 -4.38
C VAL A 17 -2.82 -11.57 -4.63
N SER A 18 -3.95 -11.68 -3.91
CA SER A 18 -5.05 -10.72 -4.02
C SER A 18 -4.67 -9.34 -3.47
N PRO A 19 -4.97 -8.22 -4.17
CA PRO A 19 -4.74 -6.87 -3.68
C PRO A 19 -5.80 -6.39 -2.66
N CYS A 20 -6.53 -7.31 -2.04
CA CYS A 20 -7.66 -6.99 -1.16
C CYS A 20 -7.18 -6.43 0.19
N VAL A 21 -7.65 -5.24 0.55
CA VAL A 21 -7.39 -4.60 1.86
C VAL A 21 -8.50 -4.85 2.89
N LYS A 22 -9.39 -5.80 2.62
CA LYS A 22 -10.55 -6.17 3.47
C LYS A 22 -11.55 -5.04 3.75
N GLN A 23 -11.59 -4.03 2.87
CA GLN A 23 -12.65 -3.03 2.83
C GLN A 23 -13.66 -3.41 1.74
N CYS A 24 -14.90 -3.72 2.14
CA CYS A 24 -15.97 -4.11 1.23
C CYS A 24 -16.93 -2.96 0.95
N GLN A 25 -16.46 -1.95 0.22
CA GLN A 25 -17.29 -0.82 -0.20
C GLN A 25 -17.00 -0.48 -1.66
N LEU A 26 -18.05 -0.17 -2.43
CA LEU A 26 -17.95 0.29 -3.82
C LEU A 26 -17.95 1.83 -3.86
N ASP A 27 -17.38 2.38 -4.93
CA ASP A 27 -17.45 3.79 -5.22
C ASP A 27 -18.90 4.24 -5.50
N ALA A 28 -19.11 5.55 -5.61
CA ALA A 28 -20.44 6.11 -5.86
C ALA A 28 -21.08 5.59 -7.17
N SER A 29 -20.27 5.15 -8.14
CA SER A 29 -20.75 4.56 -9.39
C SER A 29 -21.10 3.08 -9.30
N GLY A 30 -20.75 2.41 -8.18
CA GLY A 30 -20.91 0.96 -8.01
C GLY A 30 -19.96 0.12 -8.88
N ARG A 31 -18.97 0.73 -9.54
CA ARG A 31 -18.11 0.07 -10.53
C ARG A 31 -16.86 -0.52 -9.91
N TYR A 32 -16.27 0.16 -8.92
CA TYR A 32 -14.99 -0.25 -8.34
C TYR A 32 -15.05 -0.27 -6.82
N CYS A 33 -14.36 -1.23 -6.21
CA CYS A 33 -14.12 -1.25 -4.77
C CYS A 33 -13.21 -0.08 -4.37
N THR A 34 -13.61 0.71 -3.37
CA THR A 34 -12.84 1.88 -2.90
C THR A 34 -11.50 1.51 -2.28
N GLY A 35 -11.35 0.29 -1.76
CA GLY A 35 -10.10 -0.19 -1.17
C GLY A 35 -9.13 -0.81 -2.17
N CYS A 36 -9.60 -1.75 -2.99
CA CYS A 36 -8.72 -2.52 -3.90
C CYS A 36 -8.86 -2.18 -5.38
N LEU A 37 -9.80 -1.31 -5.77
CA LEU A 37 -10.07 -0.86 -7.15
C LEU A 37 -10.39 -1.98 -8.15
N ARG A 38 -10.74 -3.17 -7.64
CA ARG A 38 -11.34 -4.26 -8.42
C ARG A 38 -12.83 -4.02 -8.63
N THR A 39 -13.34 -4.51 -9.75
CA THR A 39 -14.77 -4.66 -10.04
C THR A 39 -15.36 -5.81 -9.24
N LEU A 40 -16.69 -5.85 -9.11
CA LEU A 40 -17.38 -6.96 -8.44
C LEU A 40 -17.08 -8.32 -9.08
N ALA A 41 -17.00 -8.38 -10.41
CA ALA A 41 -16.70 -9.62 -11.14
C ALA A 41 -15.29 -10.15 -10.83
N GLU A 42 -14.30 -9.26 -10.76
CA GLU A 42 -12.94 -9.63 -10.36
C GLU A 42 -12.85 -10.01 -8.87
N ILE A 43 -13.69 -9.41 -8.02
CA ILE A 43 -13.74 -9.76 -6.59
C ILE A 43 -14.27 -11.18 -6.40
N SER A 44 -15.42 -11.52 -6.99
CA SER A 44 -16.05 -12.84 -6.85
C SER A 44 -15.28 -13.94 -7.59
N GLY A 45 -14.69 -13.63 -8.74
CA GLY A 45 -13.97 -14.59 -9.58
C GLY A 45 -12.50 -14.80 -9.22
N TRP A 46 -11.92 -14.07 -8.26
CA TRP A 46 -10.47 -14.01 -8.06
C TRP A 46 -9.80 -15.37 -7.85
N ALA A 47 -10.39 -16.22 -7.01
CA ALA A 47 -9.82 -17.53 -6.69
C ALA A 47 -9.74 -18.45 -7.91
N ALA A 48 -10.65 -18.29 -8.88
CA ALA A 48 -10.71 -19.07 -10.11
C ALA A 48 -10.00 -18.40 -11.30
N ALA A 49 -9.58 -17.12 -11.16
CA ALA A 49 -8.93 -16.39 -12.23
C ALA A 49 -7.52 -16.92 -12.52
N SER A 50 -7.14 -16.97 -13.80
CA SER A 50 -5.79 -17.30 -14.22
C SER A 50 -4.80 -16.20 -13.83
N ASN A 51 -3.50 -16.54 -13.76
CA ASN A 51 -2.47 -15.54 -13.47
C ASN A 51 -2.43 -14.43 -14.54
N ALA A 52 -2.70 -14.74 -15.80
CA ALA A 52 -2.85 -13.72 -16.85
C ALA A 52 -4.00 -12.74 -16.55
N GLN A 53 -5.16 -13.23 -16.10
CA GLN A 53 -6.30 -12.39 -15.72
C GLN A 53 -5.99 -11.56 -14.48
N LYS A 54 -5.36 -12.16 -13.46
CA LYS A 54 -4.95 -11.46 -12.23
C LYS A 54 -3.93 -10.35 -12.55
N GLN A 55 -2.96 -10.62 -13.42
CA GLN A 55 -1.96 -9.65 -13.83
C GLN A 55 -2.58 -8.49 -14.62
N ALA A 56 -3.48 -8.77 -15.56
CA ALA A 56 -4.21 -7.73 -16.28
C ALA A 56 -5.04 -6.85 -15.33
N ALA A 57 -5.70 -7.44 -14.34
CA ALA A 57 -6.43 -6.69 -13.32
C ALA A 57 -5.49 -5.80 -12.49
N LEU A 58 -4.32 -6.30 -12.07
CA LEU A 58 -3.33 -5.51 -11.34
C LEU A 58 -2.76 -4.35 -12.16
N GLN A 59 -2.48 -4.56 -13.45
CA GLN A 59 -2.04 -3.49 -14.35
C GLN A 59 -3.10 -2.40 -14.51
N ARG A 60 -4.37 -2.79 -14.65
CA ARG A 60 -5.51 -1.86 -14.68
C ARG A 60 -5.66 -1.10 -13.36
N ILE A 61 -5.51 -1.77 -12.23
CA ILE A 61 -5.56 -1.12 -10.91
C ILE A 61 -4.44 -0.09 -10.78
N ALA A 62 -3.23 -0.43 -11.22
CA ALA A 62 -2.08 0.47 -11.18
C ALA A 62 -2.33 1.75 -12.00
N SER A 63 -2.97 1.66 -13.17
CA SER A 63 -3.31 2.85 -13.97
C SER A 63 -4.43 3.71 -13.38
N LEU A 64 -5.28 3.14 -12.52
CA LEU A 64 -6.32 3.88 -11.79
C LEU A 64 -5.81 4.52 -10.49
N ARG A 65 -4.71 4.00 -9.91
CA ARG A 65 -4.15 4.54 -8.68
C ARG A 65 -3.55 5.92 -8.95
N ARG A 66 -4.15 6.93 -8.35
CA ARG A 66 -3.59 8.28 -8.34
C ARG A 66 -2.41 8.33 -7.35
N PRO A 67 -1.24 8.85 -7.74
CA PRO A 67 -0.16 9.08 -6.78
C PRO A 67 -0.62 10.10 -5.75
N LEU A 68 -0.19 9.90 -4.50
CA LEU A 68 -0.40 10.91 -3.46
C LEU A 68 0.28 12.21 -3.87
N PRO A 69 -0.33 13.38 -3.62
CA PRO A 69 0.29 14.65 -3.94
C PRO A 69 1.58 14.82 -3.14
N LEU A 70 2.65 15.16 -3.85
CA LEU A 70 3.95 15.49 -3.27
C LEU A 70 3.80 16.81 -2.49
N ARG A 71 4.09 16.79 -1.19
CA ARG A 71 4.02 17.99 -0.34
C ARG A 71 5.42 18.55 -0.15
N GLU A 72 5.63 19.81 -0.51
CA GLU A 72 6.85 20.54 -0.20
C GLU A 72 6.72 21.22 1.16
N LEU A 73 7.69 20.98 2.04
CA LEU A 73 7.68 21.39 3.44
C LEU A 73 9.07 21.88 3.84
N ASN A 74 9.17 22.66 4.90
CA ASN A 74 10.43 23.01 5.54
C ASN A 74 10.61 22.21 6.83
N CYS A 75 11.83 21.74 7.07
CA CYS A 75 12.15 20.98 8.27
C CYS A 75 12.13 21.88 9.51
N GLY A 76 11.33 21.56 10.54
CA GLY A 76 11.30 22.30 11.81
C GLY A 76 12.62 22.26 12.59
N ARG A 77 13.47 21.26 12.33
CA ARG A 77 14.77 21.11 13.01
C ARG A 77 15.94 21.82 12.32
N CYS A 78 16.01 21.78 10.99
CA CYS A 78 17.17 22.30 10.23
C CYS A 78 16.82 23.36 9.16
N GLY A 79 15.53 23.66 8.97
CA GLY A 79 15.03 24.64 8.00
C GLY A 79 15.05 24.21 6.53
N GLN A 80 15.74 23.11 6.19
CA GLN A 80 15.88 22.66 4.80
C GLN A 80 14.52 22.32 4.16
N PRO A 81 14.28 22.73 2.90
CA PRO A 81 13.13 22.28 2.15
C PRO A 81 13.24 20.77 1.88
N PHE A 82 12.12 20.07 1.93
CA PHE A 82 12.04 18.65 1.64
C PHE A 82 10.66 18.29 1.10
N HIS A 83 10.58 17.11 0.49
CA HIS A 83 9.35 16.55 -0.01
C HIS A 83 8.84 15.43 0.89
N CYS A 84 7.61 15.53 1.36
CA CYS A 84 6.90 14.47 2.06
C CYS A 84 6.12 13.61 1.04
N GLY A 85 6.18 12.29 1.22
CA GLY A 85 5.43 11.34 0.40
C GLY A 85 6.11 10.89 -0.91
N SER A 86 7.42 11.09 -1.05
CA SER A 86 8.19 10.72 -2.25
C SER A 86 9.57 10.16 -1.91
N GLY A 87 10.42 9.90 -2.90
CA GLY A 87 11.85 9.62 -2.69
C GLY A 87 12.21 8.27 -2.06
N GLY A 88 11.25 7.36 -1.88
CA GLY A 88 11.52 5.99 -1.44
C GLY A 88 11.80 5.04 -2.61
N ASP A 89 12.36 3.87 -2.28
CA ASP A 89 12.64 2.83 -3.27
C ASP A 89 11.37 2.39 -4.01
N LYS A 90 11.52 2.05 -5.30
CA LYS A 90 10.43 1.57 -6.18
C LYS A 90 9.24 2.55 -6.26
N GLY A 91 9.48 3.85 -6.09
CA GLY A 91 8.45 4.88 -6.14
C GLY A 91 7.59 4.98 -4.86
N GLY A 92 8.06 4.40 -3.75
CA GLY A 92 7.43 4.55 -2.43
C GLY A 92 7.77 5.86 -1.72
N CYS A 93 7.29 6.01 -0.49
CA CYS A 93 7.65 7.13 0.40
C CYS A 93 8.93 6.78 1.16
N TRP A 94 9.91 7.68 1.23
CA TRP A 94 11.16 7.46 1.98
C TRP A 94 10.92 7.09 3.46
N CYS A 95 9.81 7.54 4.04
CA CYS A 95 9.45 7.22 5.44
C CYS A 95 9.13 5.74 5.67
N MET A 96 8.76 4.99 4.64
CA MET A 96 8.49 3.54 4.75
C MET A 96 9.75 2.72 5.01
N ALA A 97 10.94 3.29 4.77
CA ALA A 97 12.21 2.65 5.07
C ALA A 97 12.67 2.88 6.53
N LEU A 98 11.96 3.71 7.29
CA LEU A 98 12.32 4.01 8.68
C LEU A 98 11.85 2.90 9.63
N PRO A 99 12.62 2.62 10.71
CA PRO A 99 12.14 1.75 11.76
C PRO A 99 10.90 2.34 12.44
N PRO A 100 10.15 1.53 13.21
CA PRO A 100 8.98 2.02 13.94
C PRO A 100 9.35 3.21 14.82
N LEU A 101 8.80 4.38 14.49
CA LEU A 101 9.00 5.57 15.28
C LEU A 101 8.14 5.44 16.54
N THR A 102 8.77 5.12 17.68
CA THR A 102 8.10 5.17 18.99
C THR A 102 7.92 6.64 19.35
N SER A 103 6.70 7.13 19.15
CA SER A 103 6.14 8.45 19.48
C SER A 103 7.12 9.49 20.07
N ALA A 104 7.35 10.57 19.34
CA ALA A 104 7.68 11.86 19.93
C ALA A 104 6.45 12.76 19.79
N ASP A 105 6.15 13.51 20.85
CA ASP A 105 4.95 14.26 21.15
C ASP A 105 4.17 14.88 19.98
N SER A 106 2.86 15.00 20.18
CA SER A 106 1.84 15.54 19.26
C SER A 106 2.00 17.04 18.92
N GLY A 107 3.22 17.57 18.85
CA GLY A 107 3.54 18.97 18.57
C GLY A 107 4.15 19.18 17.19
N ASP A 108 3.27 19.29 16.19
CA ASP A 108 3.30 20.08 14.93
C ASP A 108 4.55 20.25 14.03
N ASP A 109 5.76 19.78 14.35
CA ASP A 109 6.93 20.08 13.49
C ASP A 109 7.24 18.98 12.45
N CYS A 110 7.13 19.34 11.16
CA CYS A 110 7.50 18.48 10.04
C CYS A 110 9.03 18.33 9.94
N LEU A 111 9.56 17.10 9.85
CA LEU A 111 11.01 16.83 9.77
C LEU A 111 11.42 16.24 8.42
N CYS A 112 12.57 16.69 7.89
CA CYS A 112 13.17 16.13 6.68
C CYS A 112 13.71 14.70 6.92
N PRO A 113 13.97 13.91 5.86
CA PRO A 113 14.42 12.52 5.97
C PRO A 113 15.65 12.34 6.87
N ALA A 114 16.67 13.18 6.69
CA ALA A 114 17.90 13.12 7.46
C ALA A 114 17.67 13.40 8.95
N CYS A 115 16.87 14.42 9.27
CA CYS A 115 16.56 14.76 10.66
C CYS A 115 15.66 13.70 11.33
N LEU A 116 14.74 13.10 10.58
CA LEU A 116 13.86 12.04 11.10
C LEU A 116 14.62 10.73 11.34
N GLN A 117 15.53 10.35 10.44
CA GLN A 117 16.40 9.17 10.60
C GLN A 117 17.26 9.24 11.87
N GLN A 118 17.76 10.44 12.21
CA GLN A 118 18.53 10.64 13.44
C GLN A 118 17.68 10.44 14.72
N LEU A 119 16.37 10.67 14.66
CA LEU A 119 15.46 10.37 15.77
C LEU A 119 15.05 8.89 15.82
N ALA A 120 15.04 8.24 14.67
CA ALA A 120 14.65 6.84 14.51
C ALA A 120 15.76 5.84 14.89
N ALA A 121 17.01 6.32 15.00
CA ALA A 121 18.15 5.50 15.36
C ALA A 121 18.04 5.05 16.83
N PRO A 122 18.11 3.74 17.13
CA PRO A 122 18.20 3.29 18.51
C PRO A 122 19.49 3.80 19.15
N LEU A 123 19.40 4.28 20.39
CA LEU A 123 20.54 4.55 21.27
C LEU A 123 21.34 3.27 21.54
#